data_AF-A0A353Y001-F1
#
_entry.id   AF-A0A353Y001-F1
#
_cell.length_a   1.000
_cell.length_b   1.000
_cell.length_c   1.000
_cell.angle_alpha   90.00
_cell.angle_beta   90.00
_cell.angle_gamma   90.00
#
_symmetry.space_group_name_H-M   'P 1'
#
loop_
_entity.id
_entity.type
_entity.pdbx_description
1 polymer ?
#
loop_
_entity_poly.entity_id
_entity_poly.type
_entity_poly.pdbx_seq_one_letter_code
_entity_poly.pdbx_strand_id
1 'polypeptide(L)'
;NSLLKALPQLGYVLLLMFIIFYIYAAIGSSFFHAINDHLWGDILRSLLTLFRVMTFEDWTDVMYETMAVYPFSWLYYLSFIFITAFAFLNMVIGIVVNVMNEEHERAREAEKPEPTVTLEQLQLEIRELKSMLQKNL
;
A
#
# COMPACT_ATOMS: atom_id res chain seq x y z
N ASN A 1 -5.48 1.32 16.32
CA ASN A 1 -5.69 0.96 14.90
C ASN A 1 -4.43 1.13 14.08
N SER A 2 -3.59 0.09 14.01
CA SER A 2 -2.38 0.08 13.16
C SER A 2 -2.72 0.14 11.66
N LEU A 3 -3.89 -0.39 11.26
CA LEU A 3 -4.40 -0.30 9.88
C LEU A 3 -4.68 1.14 9.42
N LEU A 4 -5.18 2.01 10.31
CA LEU A 4 -5.44 3.41 9.99
C LEU A 4 -4.16 4.24 9.89
N LYS A 5 -3.06 3.82 10.54
CA LYS A 5 -1.76 4.50 10.46
C LYS A 5 -1.03 4.25 9.13
N ALA A 6 -1.27 3.10 8.47
CA ALA A 6 -0.70 2.78 7.16
C ALA A 6 -1.44 3.45 5.98
N LEU A 7 -2.66 3.93 6.22
CA LEU A 7 -3.56 4.52 5.21
C LEU A 7 -2.98 5.71 4.41
N PRO A 8 -2.21 6.65 5.01
CA PRO A 8 -1.71 7.82 4.28
C PRO A 8 -0.72 7.46 3.16
N GLN A 9 0.15 6.47 3.37
CA GLN A 9 1.11 6.03 2.35
C GLN A 9 0.40 5.23 1.24
N LEU A 10 -0.68 4.53 1.58
CA LEU A 10 -1.50 3.78 0.62
C LEU A 10 -2.29 4.67 -0.33
N GLY A 11 -2.63 5.89 0.09
CA GLY A 11 -3.43 6.83 -0.71
C GLY A 11 -2.85 7.10 -2.10
N TYR A 12 -1.53 7.27 -2.20
CA TYR A 12 -0.86 7.56 -3.48
C TYR A 12 -0.94 6.37 -4.45
N VAL A 13 -0.75 5.14 -3.96
CA VAL A 13 -0.81 3.94 -4.81
C VAL A 13 -2.25 3.64 -5.21
N LEU A 14 -3.21 3.79 -4.29
CA LEU A 14 -4.63 3.64 -4.60
C LEU A 14 -5.09 4.67 -5.64
N LEU A 15 -4.62 5.92 -5.55
CA LEU A 15 -4.89 6.94 -6.57
C LEU A 15 -4.29 6.58 -7.93
N LEU A 16 -3.04 6.10 -7.94
CA LEU A 16 -2.38 5.64 -9.16
C LEU A 16 -3.17 4.47 -9.80
N MET A 17 -3.56 3.49 -8.99
CA MET A 17 -4.39 2.37 -9.43
C MET A 17 -5.73 2.86 -10.00
N PHE A 18 -6.40 3.79 -9.32
CA PHE A 18 -7.66 4.37 -9.80
C PHE A 18 -7.50 5.04 -11.17
N ILE A 19 -6.41 5.81 -11.37
CA ILE A 19 -6.10 6.45 -12.65
C ILE A 19 -5.85 5.40 -13.74
N ILE A 20 -5.06 4.36 -13.46
CA ILE A 20 -4.80 3.26 -14.40
C ILE A 20 -6.11 2.58 -14.79
N PHE A 21 -6.93 2.22 -13.81
CA PHE A 21 -8.24 1.60 -14.02
C PHE A 21 -9.14 2.47 -14.89
N TYR A 22 -9.22 3.77 -14.60
CA TYR A 22 -10.05 4.69 -15.37
C TYR A 22 -9.59 4.80 -16.83
N ILE A 23 -8.28 4.93 -17.07
CA ILE A 23 -7.73 5.03 -18.43
C ILE A 23 -8.04 3.75 -19.22
N TYR A 24 -7.78 2.57 -18.64
CA TYR A 24 -8.08 1.31 -19.29
C TYR A 24 -9.58 1.13 -19.48
N ALA A 25 -10.43 1.51 -18.52
CA ALA A 25 -11.88 1.44 -18.67
C ALA A 25 -12.41 2.33 -19.80
N ALA A 26 -11.87 3.54 -19.94
CA ALA A 26 -12.22 4.45 -21.03
C ALA A 26 -11.80 3.89 -22.40
N ILE A 27 -10.59 3.29 -22.49
CA ILE A 27 -10.13 2.63 -23.71
C ILE A 27 -10.99 1.40 -24.00
N GLY A 28 -11.19 0.51 -23.04
CA GLY A 28 -11.98 -0.71 -23.21
C GLY A 28 -13.42 -0.42 -23.64
N SER A 29 -14.09 0.53 -22.98
CA SER A 29 -15.44 0.95 -23.41
C SER A 29 -15.46 1.55 -24.81
N SER A 30 -14.47 2.36 -25.18
CA SER A 30 -14.41 2.95 -26.52
C SER A 30 -14.23 1.90 -27.62
N PHE A 31 -13.36 0.90 -27.42
CA PHE A 31 -12.98 -0.07 -28.46
C PHE A 31 -13.80 -1.36 -28.44
N PHE A 32 -14.24 -1.83 -27.27
CA PHE A 32 -14.81 -3.17 -27.11
C PHE A 32 -16.32 -3.19 -26.82
N HIS A 33 -16.99 -2.04 -26.63
CA HIS A 33 -18.44 -1.98 -26.41
C HIS A 33 -19.26 -2.69 -27.50
N ALA A 34 -18.85 -2.56 -28.77
CA ALA A 34 -19.53 -3.18 -29.90
C ALA A 34 -19.36 -4.72 -29.95
N ILE A 35 -18.33 -5.25 -29.27
CA ILE A 35 -18.08 -6.70 -29.18
C ILE A 35 -18.93 -7.30 -28.06
N ASN A 36 -18.88 -6.68 -26.87
CA ASN A 36 -19.62 -7.14 -25.70
C ASN A 36 -20.08 -5.94 -24.84
N ASP A 37 -21.31 -5.50 -25.07
CA ASP A 37 -21.92 -4.38 -24.35
C ASP A 37 -22.09 -4.66 -22.85
N HIS A 38 -22.24 -5.93 -22.46
CA HIS A 38 -22.37 -6.30 -21.05
C HIS A 38 -21.06 -6.04 -20.28
N LEU A 39 -19.91 -6.29 -20.91
CA LEU A 39 -18.60 -6.08 -20.28
C LEU A 39 -18.04 -4.67 -20.48
N TRP A 40 -18.34 -4.03 -21.62
CA TRP A 40 -17.68 -2.80 -22.08
C TRP A 40 -18.63 -1.64 -22.40
N GLY A 41 -19.95 -1.80 -22.23
CA GLY A 41 -20.95 -0.81 -22.68
C GLY A 41 -20.84 0.56 -22.03
N ASP A 42 -20.26 0.65 -20.83
CA ASP A 42 -19.97 1.90 -20.16
C ASP A 42 -18.71 1.78 -19.27
N ILE A 43 -18.27 2.92 -18.72
CA ILE A 43 -17.07 3.00 -17.88
C ILE A 43 -17.22 2.14 -16.62
N LEU A 44 -18.39 2.10 -15.98
CA LEU A 44 -18.59 1.33 -14.75
C LEU A 44 -18.54 -0.17 -15.02
N ARG A 45 -19.19 -0.64 -16.08
CA ARG A 45 -19.08 -2.04 -16.55
C ARG A 45 -17.64 -2.40 -16.88
N SER A 46 -16.94 -1.51 -17.58
CA SER A 46 -15.53 -1.72 -17.93
C SER A 46 -14.64 -1.78 -16.69
N LEU A 47 -14.91 -0.96 -15.66
CA LEU A 47 -14.22 -1.03 -14.37
C LEU A 47 -14.46 -2.37 -13.65
N LEU A 48 -15.69 -2.90 -13.66
CA LEU A 48 -15.97 -4.25 -13.12
C LEU A 48 -15.23 -5.34 -13.91
N THR A 49 -15.26 -5.28 -15.23
CA THR A 49 -14.54 -6.22 -16.11
C THR A 49 -13.04 -6.17 -15.83
N LEU A 50 -12.46 -4.97 -15.69
CA LEU A 50 -11.04 -4.81 -15.38
C LEU A 50 -10.70 -5.24 -13.96
N PHE A 51 -11.61 -5.10 -12.99
CA PHE A 51 -11.42 -5.65 -11.65
C PHE A 51 -11.30 -7.18 -11.71
N ARG A 52 -12.19 -7.83 -12.49
CA ARG A 52 -12.14 -9.26 -12.76
C ARG A 52 -10.80 -9.70 -13.36
N VAL A 53 -10.38 -9.00 -14.42
CA VAL A 53 -9.08 -9.20 -15.08
C VAL A 53 -7.91 -9.03 -14.11
N MET A 54 -7.94 -8.01 -13.24
CA MET A 54 -6.90 -7.75 -12.24
C MET A 54 -6.76 -8.90 -11.24
N THR A 55 -7.87 -9.52 -10.85
CA THR A 55 -7.88 -10.69 -9.96
C THR A 55 -7.50 -12.00 -10.65
N PHE A 56 -7.14 -11.94 -11.94
CA PHE A 56 -6.85 -13.09 -12.80
C PHE A 56 -8.03 -14.07 -12.96
N GLU A 57 -9.25 -13.61 -12.69
CA GLU A 57 -10.45 -14.44 -12.84
C GLU A 57 -10.95 -14.34 -14.29
N ASP A 58 -11.05 -15.49 -14.96
CA ASP A 58 -11.56 -15.67 -16.32
C ASP A 58 -11.15 -14.58 -17.32
N TRP A 59 -9.92 -14.07 -17.19
CA TRP A 59 -9.45 -12.92 -17.96
C TRP A 59 -9.09 -13.28 -19.39
N THR A 60 -8.67 -14.53 -19.61
CA THR A 60 -8.38 -15.07 -20.94
C THR A 60 -9.62 -15.15 -21.80
N ASP A 61 -10.79 -15.40 -21.21
CA ASP A 61 -12.05 -15.49 -21.95
C ASP A 61 -12.47 -14.12 -22.50
N VAL A 62 -12.36 -13.08 -21.66
CA VAL A 62 -12.56 -11.68 -22.09
C VAL A 62 -11.57 -11.30 -23.19
N MET A 63 -10.30 -11.71 -23.02
CA MET A 63 -9.26 -11.46 -24.00
C MET A 63 -9.59 -12.13 -25.34
N TYR A 64 -9.86 -13.44 -25.35
CA TYR A 64 -10.14 -14.21 -26.56
C TYR A 64 -11.39 -13.69 -27.28
N GLU A 65 -12.41 -13.26 -26.54
CA GLU A 65 -13.60 -12.63 -27.12
C GLU A 65 -13.25 -11.37 -27.92
N THR A 66 -12.43 -10.47 -27.36
CA THR A 66 -11.98 -9.29 -28.10
C THR A 66 -10.98 -9.61 -29.21
N MET A 67 -10.17 -10.67 -29.07
CA MET A 67 -9.20 -11.10 -30.09
C MET A 67 -9.87 -11.61 -31.36
N ALA A 68 -11.10 -12.12 -31.27
CA ALA A 68 -11.87 -12.56 -32.43
C ALA A 68 -12.09 -11.41 -33.44
N VAL A 69 -12.11 -10.16 -32.98
CA VAL A 69 -12.24 -8.95 -33.81
C VAL A 69 -10.92 -8.18 -33.91
N TYR A 70 -10.17 -8.08 -32.81
CA TYR A 70 -8.91 -7.37 -32.71
C TYR A 70 -7.77 -8.32 -32.33
N PRO A 71 -7.09 -8.99 -33.28
CA PRO A 71 -6.12 -10.05 -32.97
C PRO A 71 -4.96 -9.66 -32.04
N PHE A 72 -4.64 -8.37 -31.94
CA PHE A 72 -3.60 -7.84 -31.05
C PHE A 72 -4.13 -7.31 -29.71
N SER A 73 -5.42 -7.50 -29.40
CA SER A 73 -6.00 -7.02 -28.13
C SER A 73 -5.38 -7.68 -26.91
N TRP A 74 -4.73 -8.85 -27.04
CA TRP A 74 -3.95 -9.47 -25.96
C TRP A 74 -2.94 -8.51 -25.32
N LEU A 75 -2.38 -7.56 -26.08
CA LEU A 75 -1.42 -6.60 -25.56
C LEU A 75 -2.07 -5.67 -24.52
N TYR A 76 -3.34 -5.28 -24.72
CA TYR A 76 -4.11 -4.47 -23.78
C TYR A 76 -4.28 -5.18 -22.43
N TYR A 77 -4.63 -6.48 -22.44
CA TYR A 77 -4.82 -7.23 -21.20
C TYR A 77 -3.50 -7.51 -20.49
N LEU A 78 -2.46 -7.94 -21.23
CA LEU A 78 -1.16 -8.19 -20.62
C LEU A 78 -0.53 -6.92 -20.07
N SER A 79 -0.61 -5.79 -20.78
CA SER A 79 -0.08 -4.52 -20.26
C SER A 79 -0.82 -4.08 -19.01
N PHE A 80 -2.15 -4.20 -18.98
CA PHE A 80 -2.96 -3.93 -17.79
C PHE A 80 -2.51 -4.79 -16.62
N ILE A 81 -2.50 -6.12 -16.81
CA ILE A 81 -2.13 -7.10 -15.80
C ILE A 81 -0.74 -6.82 -15.23
N PHE A 82 0.27 -6.63 -16.09
CA PHE A 82 1.64 -6.36 -15.65
C PHE A 82 1.72 -5.08 -14.82
N ILE A 83 1.11 -3.99 -15.30
CA ILE A 83 1.12 -2.70 -14.60
C ILE A 83 0.41 -2.83 -13.24
N THR A 84 -0.78 -3.43 -13.20
CA THR A 84 -1.58 -3.52 -11.98
C THR A 84 -1.00 -4.51 -10.97
N ALA A 85 -0.47 -5.65 -11.44
CA ALA A 85 0.19 -6.62 -10.57
C ALA A 85 1.48 -6.05 -9.98
N PHE A 86 2.26 -5.31 -10.77
CA PHE A 86 3.46 -4.64 -10.29
C PHE A 86 3.13 -3.55 -9.27
N ALA A 87 2.14 -2.70 -9.55
CA ALA A 87 1.68 -1.68 -8.60
C ALA A 87 1.17 -2.30 -7.30
N PHE A 88 0.40 -3.39 -7.38
CA PHE A 88 -0.09 -4.12 -6.23
C PHE A 88 1.05 -4.75 -5.42
N LEU A 89 2.02 -5.38 -6.07
CA LEU A 89 3.18 -5.97 -5.40
C LEU A 89 4.01 -4.90 -4.67
N ASN A 90 4.27 -3.77 -5.32
CA ASN A 90 4.97 -2.65 -4.70
C ASN A 90 4.19 -2.08 -3.50
N MET A 91 2.86 -2.06 -3.56
CA MET A 91 2.02 -1.69 -2.41
C MET A 91 2.22 -2.65 -1.24
N VAL A 92 2.15 -3.97 -1.49
CA VAL A 92 2.35 -5.00 -0.46
C VAL A 92 3.73 -4.89 0.17
N ILE A 93 4.78 -4.73 -0.65
CA ILE A 93 6.15 -4.52 -0.16
C ILE A 93 6.22 -3.25 0.69
N GLY A 94 5.62 -2.15 0.23
CA GLY A 94 5.57 -0.90 0.98
C GLY A 94 4.93 -1.06 2.37
N ILE A 95 3.80 -1.78 2.45
CA ILE A 95 3.12 -2.08 3.73
C ILE A 95 4.03 -2.94 4.62
N VAL A 96 4.57 -4.03 4.09
CA VAL A 96 5.39 -4.97 4.86
C VAL A 96 6.64 -4.27 5.40
N VAL A 97 7.31 -3.46 4.57
CA VAL A 97 8.48 -2.68 4.99
C VAL A 97 8.10 -1.65 6.05
N ASN A 98 6.97 -0.94 5.90
CA ASN A 98 6.52 0.03 6.90
C ASN A 98 6.23 -0.66 8.25
N VAL A 99 5.53 -1.79 8.25
CA VAL A 99 5.25 -2.57 9.47
C VAL A 99 6.55 -3.06 10.13
N MET A 100 7.47 -3.61 9.33
CA MET A 100 8.76 -4.09 9.84
C MET A 100 9.62 -2.95 10.43
N ASN A 101 9.63 -1.78 9.80
CA ASN A 101 10.30 -0.59 10.35
C ASN A 101 9.66 -0.12 11.65
N GLU A 102 8.32 -0.07 11.74
CA GLU A 102 7.62 0.29 12.98
C GLU A 102 7.95 -0.69 14.13
N GLU A 103 8.07 -1.98 13.86
CA GLU A 103 8.47 -2.98 14.85
C GLU A 103 9.93 -2.81 15.29
N HIS A 104 10.85 -2.58 14.33
CA HIS A 104 12.26 -2.33 14.63
C HIS A 104 12.48 -1.05 15.44
N GLU A 105 11.73 0.03 15.16
CA GLU A 105 11.82 1.27 15.93
C GLU A 105 11.37 1.07 17.37
N ARG A 106 10.26 0.36 17.60
CA ARG A 106 9.77 0.04 18.95
C ARG A 106 10.75 -0.85 19.73
N ALA A 107 11.35 -1.84 19.07
CA ALA A 107 12.36 -2.69 19.69
C ALA A 107 13.58 -1.87 20.11
N ARG A 108 14.07 -0.97 19.25
CA ARG A 108 15.18 -0.06 19.58
C ARG A 108 14.85 0.89 20.72
N GLU A 109 13.62 1.39 20.81
CA GLU A 109 13.19 2.23 21.92
C GLU A 109 13.09 1.48 23.24
N ALA A 110 12.67 0.22 23.22
CA ALA A 110 12.65 -0.65 24.41
C ALA A 110 14.06 -1.06 24.87
N GLU A 111 15.02 -1.12 23.94
CA GLU A 111 16.42 -1.48 24.21
C GLU A 111 17.29 -0.24 24.51
N LYS A 112 16.76 0.98 24.40
CA LYS A 112 17.43 2.18 24.93
C LYS A 112 17.62 1.94 26.43
N PRO A 113 18.88 1.91 26.92
CA PRO A 113 19.11 1.77 28.35
C PRO A 113 18.33 2.87 29.06
N GLU A 114 17.70 2.53 30.20
CA GLU A 114 17.24 3.56 31.14
C GLU A 114 18.36 4.59 31.25
N PRO A 115 18.06 5.90 31.21
CA PRO A 115 19.08 6.94 31.22
C PRO A 115 20.07 6.56 32.31
N THR A 116 21.28 6.18 31.90
CA THR A 116 22.28 5.66 32.84
C THR A 116 22.57 6.82 33.75
N VAL A 117 21.93 6.83 34.93
CA VAL A 117 22.13 7.85 35.93
C VAL A 117 23.62 7.80 36.22
N THR A 118 24.32 8.85 35.83
CA THR A 118 25.78 8.82 35.92
C THR A 118 26.15 8.77 37.40
N LEU A 119 27.27 8.10 37.72
CA LEU A 119 27.75 8.03 39.10
C LEU A 119 27.92 9.44 39.71
N GLU A 120 28.24 10.42 38.87
CA GLU A 120 28.31 11.84 39.24
C GLU A 120 26.95 12.43 39.63
N GLN A 121 25.87 12.12 38.89
CA GLN A 121 24.50 12.54 39.24
C GLN A 121 24.04 11.91 40.56
N LEU A 122 24.29 10.61 40.75
CA LEU A 122 23.99 9.92 42.00
C LEU A 122 24.74 10.52 43.19
N GLN A 123 26.02 10.86 43.01
CA GLN A 123 26.80 11.50 44.05
C GLN A 123 26.30 12.91 44.39
N LEU A 124 25.84 13.67 43.39
CA LEU A 124 25.23 14.98 43.57
C LEU A 124 23.93 14.88 44.38
N GLU A 125 23.01 14.00 44.00
CA GLU A 125 21.74 13.78 44.71
C GLU A 125 21.96 13.34 46.16
N ILE A 126 22.88 12.40 46.41
CA ILE A 126 23.22 11.96 47.77
C ILE A 126 23.76 13.13 48.61
N ARG A 127 24.62 13.96 48.01
CA ARG A 127 25.23 15.11 48.71
C ARG A 127 24.16 16.16 49.05
N GLU A 128 23.22 16.38 48.14
CA GLU A 128 22.09 17.30 48.33
C GLU A 128 21.16 16.82 49.44
N LEU A 129 20.74 15.55 49.41
CA LEU A 129 19.96 14.87 50.46
C LEU A 129 20.64 14.99 51.84
N LYS A 130 21.97 14.79 51.89
CA LYS A 130 22.73 14.90 53.14
C LYS A 130 22.70 16.33 53.70
N SER A 131 22.75 17.34 52.83
CA SER A 131 22.62 18.74 53.26
C SER A 131 21.22 19.08 53.76
N MET A 132 20.17 18.50 53.16
CA MET A 132 18.79 18.70 53.59
C MET A 132 18.53 18.06 54.97
N LEU A 133 19.13 16.91 55.25
CA LEU A 133 19.07 16.27 56.57
C LEU A 133 19.82 17.09 57.64
N GLN A 134 20.99 17.64 57.30
CA GLN A 134 21.73 18.50 58.22
C GLN A 134 21.08 19.86 58.49
N LYS A 135 20.25 20.37 57.56
CA LYS A 135 19.47 21.61 57.77
C LYS A 135 18.17 21.41 58.55
N ASN A 136 17.68 20.17 58.66
CA ASN A 136 16.45 19.83 59.39
C ASN A 136 16.71 19.20 60.78
N LEU A 137 17.97 19.21 61.21
CA LEU A 137 18.44 18.93 62.57
C LEU A 137 18.91 20.24 63.20
#